data_AF-A0A972Y859-F1
#
_entry.id   AF-A0A972Y859-F1
#
_cell.length_a   1.000
_cell.length_b   1.000
_cell.length_c   1.000
_cell.angle_alpha   90.00
_cell.angle_beta   90.00
_cell.angle_gamma   90.00
#
_symmetry.space_group_name_H-M   'P 1'
#
loop_
_entity.id
_entity.type
_entity.pdbx_description
1 polymer ?
#
loop_
_entity_poly.entity_id
_entity_poly.type
_entity_poly.pdbx_seq_one_letter_code
_entity_poly.pdbx_strand_id
1 'polypeptide(L)'
;MALSFSNTSDNLSLYIASTQSSFWCAFLLPEGTKPDKASLSFEETAQYNGYYLFSSSTPENKSDFVTHAWSYFESIAIQCQAGGIAWFTDPNATLSSNNVTFIYFLEAS
;
A
#
# COMPACT_ATOMS: atom_id res chain seq x y z
N MET A 1 -8.30 -2.26 -20.09
CA MET A 1 -7.58 -3.12 -19.12
C MET A 1 -7.99 -2.66 -17.74
N ALA A 2 -8.47 -3.56 -16.88
CA ALA A 2 -8.76 -3.24 -15.49
C ALA A 2 -7.46 -3.28 -14.69
N LEU A 3 -7.30 -2.38 -13.71
CA LEU A 3 -6.16 -2.38 -12.81
C LEU A 3 -6.23 -3.63 -11.92
N SER A 4 -5.14 -4.41 -11.91
CA SER A 4 -4.99 -5.62 -11.10
C SER A 4 -3.67 -5.60 -10.35
N PHE A 5 -3.69 -6.18 -9.16
CA PHE A 5 -2.57 -6.30 -8.24
C PHE A 5 -2.28 -7.78 -7.99
N SER A 6 -1.02 -8.17 -8.00
CA SER A 6 -0.61 -9.56 -7.75
C SER A 6 0.38 -9.62 -6.60
N ASN A 7 0.24 -10.64 -5.77
CA ASN A 7 1.22 -10.94 -4.74
C ASN A 7 2.44 -11.61 -5.39
N THR A 8 3.31 -10.79 -5.97
CA THR A 8 4.62 -11.21 -6.51
C THR A 8 5.76 -10.77 -5.60
N SER A 9 5.44 -10.19 -4.45
CA SER A 9 6.42 -9.81 -3.45
C SER A 9 6.75 -10.99 -2.52
N ASP A 10 7.85 -10.87 -1.81
CA ASP A 10 8.20 -11.71 -0.67
C ASP A 10 7.30 -11.48 0.56
N ASN A 11 6.35 -10.53 0.48
CA ASN A 11 5.44 -10.17 1.55
C ASN A 11 3.96 -10.48 1.18
N LEU A 12 3.32 -11.35 1.97
CA LEU A 12 1.93 -11.79 1.73
C LEU A 12 0.88 -10.67 1.81
N SER A 13 1.21 -9.51 2.40
CA SER A 13 0.30 -8.38 2.50
C SER A 13 0.40 -7.39 1.32
N LEU A 14 1.45 -7.49 0.48
CA LEU A 14 1.74 -6.51 -0.56
C LEU A 14 1.47 -7.08 -1.97
N TYR A 15 0.52 -6.45 -2.66
CA TYR A 15 0.12 -6.80 -4.02
C TYR A 15 0.55 -5.70 -4.98
N ILE A 16 1.37 -6.03 -5.98
CA ILE A 16 1.97 -5.05 -6.89
C ILE A 16 1.12 -4.94 -8.15
N ALA A 17 0.86 -3.72 -8.61
CA ALA A 17 0.13 -3.47 -9.83
C ALA A 17 0.87 -4.04 -11.05
N SER A 18 0.12 -4.64 -11.98
CA SER A 18 0.68 -5.24 -13.21
C SER A 18 1.08 -4.22 -14.29
N THR A 19 1.06 -2.92 -13.98
CA THR A 19 1.24 -1.85 -14.97
C THR A 19 2.70 -1.66 -15.37
N GLN A 20 2.99 -1.53 -16.68
CA GLN A 20 4.29 -1.10 -17.19
C GLN A 20 4.46 0.43 -17.15
N SER A 21 4.27 1.01 -15.97
CA SER A 21 4.41 2.44 -15.74
C SER A 21 5.81 2.77 -15.22
N SER A 22 6.25 4.01 -15.44
CA SER A 22 7.42 4.59 -14.78
C SER A 22 7.23 4.82 -13.27
N PHE A 23 6.01 4.57 -12.76
CA PHE A 23 5.66 4.67 -11.35
C PHE A 23 5.39 3.29 -10.78
N TRP A 24 5.84 3.06 -9.55
CA TRP A 24 5.48 1.88 -8.77
C TRP A 24 4.12 2.11 -8.12
N CYS A 25 3.26 1.09 -8.20
CA CYS A 25 1.94 1.08 -7.60
C CYS A 25 1.69 -0.27 -6.93
N ALA A 26 1.13 -0.26 -5.74
CA ALA A 26 0.78 -1.46 -5.00
C ALA A 26 -0.46 -1.25 -4.14
N PHE A 27 -1.04 -2.36 -3.70
CA PHE A 27 -2.06 -2.42 -2.67
C PHE A 27 -1.50 -3.18 -1.47
N LEU A 28 -1.52 -2.54 -0.30
CA LEU A 28 -1.14 -3.12 0.97
C LEU A 28 -2.40 -3.46 1.76
N LEU A 29 -2.58 -4.74 2.02
CA LEU A 29 -3.67 -5.24 2.85
C LEU A 29 -3.52 -4.76 4.29
N PRO A 30 -4.63 -4.61 5.05
CA PRO A 30 -4.58 -4.38 6.48
C PRO A 30 -3.72 -5.42 7.19
N GLU A 31 -3.04 -5.03 8.27
CA GLU A 31 -2.21 -5.94 9.04
C GLU A 31 -3.02 -7.17 9.49
N GLY A 32 -2.43 -8.36 9.36
CA GLY A 32 -3.08 -9.63 9.69
C GLY A 32 -4.06 -10.17 8.63
N THR A 33 -4.37 -9.42 7.57
CA THR A 33 -5.26 -9.87 6.49
C THR A 33 -4.49 -10.72 5.47
N LYS A 34 -5.08 -11.87 5.07
CA LYS A 34 -4.52 -12.76 4.05
C LYS A 34 -5.63 -13.27 3.12
N PRO A 35 -5.77 -12.72 1.91
CA PRO A 35 -6.66 -13.27 0.90
C PRO A 35 -6.16 -14.61 0.40
N ASP A 36 -7.05 -15.54 0.10
CA ASP A 36 -6.73 -16.82 -0.55
C ASP A 36 -6.39 -16.68 -2.05
N LYS A 37 -6.27 -15.43 -2.54
CA LYS A 37 -6.07 -15.10 -3.95
C LYS A 37 -4.67 -14.57 -4.20
N ALA A 38 -4.01 -15.09 -5.23
CA ALA A 38 -2.72 -14.59 -5.71
C ALA A 38 -2.81 -13.20 -6.38
N SER A 39 -4.01 -12.82 -6.83
CA SER A 39 -4.28 -11.54 -7.46
C SER A 39 -5.62 -10.95 -7.04
N LEU A 40 -5.69 -9.64 -7.00
CA LEU A 40 -6.88 -8.84 -6.71
C LEU A 40 -7.08 -7.81 -7.82
N SER A 41 -8.29 -7.68 -8.33
CA SER A 41 -8.70 -6.52 -9.12
C SER A 41 -8.89 -5.30 -8.23
N PHE A 42 -8.84 -4.10 -8.81
CA PHE A 42 -9.13 -2.85 -8.09
C PHE A 42 -10.55 -2.79 -7.48
N GLU A 43 -11.51 -3.51 -8.07
CA GLU A 43 -12.85 -3.62 -7.47
C GLU A 43 -12.83 -4.51 -6.22
N GLU A 44 -12.09 -5.62 -6.27
CA GLU A 44 -11.94 -6.51 -5.12
C GLU A 44 -11.14 -5.87 -3.98
N THR A 45 -10.29 -4.89 -4.24
CA THR A 45 -9.55 -4.21 -3.16
C THR A 45 -10.46 -3.35 -2.28
N ALA A 46 -11.63 -2.93 -2.78
CA ALA A 46 -12.60 -2.12 -2.02
C ALA A 46 -13.22 -2.83 -0.81
N GLN A 47 -13.16 -4.17 -0.75
CA GLN A 47 -13.65 -4.94 0.41
C GLN A 47 -12.65 -4.95 1.59
N TYR A 48 -11.44 -4.41 1.38
CA TYR A 48 -10.39 -4.38 2.39
C TYR A 48 -10.10 -2.92 2.77
N ASN A 49 -9.93 -2.66 4.07
CA ASN A 49 -9.50 -1.36 4.60
C ASN A 49 -7.98 -1.11 4.39
N GLY A 50 -7.49 -1.37 3.18
CA GLY A 50 -6.07 -1.35 2.83
C GLY A 50 -5.57 -0.02 2.27
N TYR A 51 -4.29 0.01 1.90
CA TYR A 51 -3.62 1.21 1.41
C TYR A 51 -3.18 1.07 -0.04
N TYR A 52 -3.52 2.03 -0.88
CA TYR A 52 -2.92 2.18 -2.21
C TYR A 52 -1.61 2.94 -2.09
N LEU A 53 -0.52 2.33 -2.54
CA LEU A 53 0.83 2.83 -2.38
C LEU A 53 1.39 3.25 -3.73
N PHE A 54 2.01 4.41 -3.80
CA PHE A 54 2.59 4.98 -5.02
C PHE A 54 4.00 5.51 -4.77
N SER A 55 4.88 5.34 -5.76
CA SER A 55 6.25 5.84 -5.72
C SER A 55 6.80 6.05 -7.14
N SER A 56 7.81 6.89 -7.31
CA SER A 56 8.58 7.00 -8.55
C SER A 56 9.48 5.79 -8.84
N SER A 57 9.72 4.92 -7.86
CA SER A 57 10.56 3.73 -8.01
C SER A 57 10.00 2.55 -7.20
N THR A 58 10.39 1.34 -7.59
CA THR A 58 10.08 0.13 -6.83
C THR A 58 10.97 0.07 -5.58
N PRO A 59 10.43 -0.25 -4.39
CA PRO A 59 11.25 -0.51 -3.21
C PRO A 59 12.22 -1.68 -3.46
N GLU A 60 13.48 -1.51 -3.06
CA GLU A 60 14.52 -2.53 -3.21
C GLU A 60 14.19 -3.75 -2.36
N ASN A 61 13.88 -3.53 -1.08
CA ASN A 61 13.37 -4.53 -0.15
C ASN A 61 11.90 -4.26 0.19
N LYS A 62 11.00 -5.12 -0.28
CA LYS A 62 9.55 -4.94 -0.12
C LYS A 62 9.09 -5.31 1.30
N SER A 63 9.70 -6.29 1.94
CA SER A 63 9.40 -6.64 3.33
C SER A 63 9.78 -5.54 4.31
N ASP A 64 10.97 -4.95 4.16
CA ASP A 64 11.40 -3.82 4.99
C ASP A 64 10.53 -2.60 4.74
N PHE A 65 10.23 -2.31 3.46
CA PHE A 65 9.32 -1.23 3.08
C PHE A 65 7.94 -1.37 3.74
N VAL A 66 7.33 -2.57 3.70
CA VAL A 66 6.04 -2.83 4.35
C VAL A 66 6.11 -2.57 5.85
N THR A 67 7.18 -3.02 6.52
CA THR A 67 7.38 -2.81 7.96
C THR A 67 7.47 -1.32 8.30
N HIS A 68 8.24 -0.56 7.52
CA HIS A 68 8.36 0.89 7.70
C HIS A 68 7.06 1.63 7.38
N ALA A 69 6.33 1.22 6.33
CA ALA A 69 5.07 1.82 5.95
C ALA A 69 4.03 1.68 7.08
N TRP A 70 3.92 0.49 7.68
CA TRP A 70 3.05 0.26 8.82
C TRP A 70 3.45 1.10 10.03
N SER A 71 4.73 1.08 10.39
CA SER A 71 5.24 1.91 11.49
C SER A 71 4.94 3.40 11.28
N TYR A 72 5.03 3.88 10.03
CA TYR A 72 4.69 5.25 9.68
C TYR A 72 3.18 5.53 9.83
N PHE A 73 2.32 4.67 9.28
CA PHE A 73 0.87 4.82 9.39
C PHE A 73 0.38 4.82 10.85
N GLU A 74 0.96 3.97 11.70
CA GLU A 74 0.71 3.97 13.15
C GLU A 74 1.17 5.27 13.81
N SER A 75 2.32 5.82 13.41
CA SER A 75 2.85 7.06 13.99
C SER A 75 1.98 8.29 13.70
N ILE A 76 1.24 8.26 12.60
CA ILE A 76 0.30 9.32 12.20
C ILE A 76 -1.15 8.97 12.55
N ALA A 77 -1.36 7.98 13.43
CA ALA A 77 -2.65 7.37 13.70
C ALA A 77 -3.77 8.40 13.94
N ILE A 78 -4.76 8.33 13.06
CA ILE A 78 -6.08 8.92 13.26
C ILE A 78 -7.00 7.73 13.52
N GLN A 79 -7.72 7.73 14.63
CA GLN A 79 -8.40 6.55 15.21
C GLN A 79 -9.54 5.94 14.37
N CYS A 80 -9.75 6.38 13.12
CA CYS A 80 -10.91 6.02 12.29
C CYS A 80 -10.55 5.84 10.80
N GLN A 81 -9.48 5.11 10.47
CA GLN A 81 -9.06 4.93 9.08
C GLN A 81 -9.51 3.58 8.48
N ALA A 82 -10.28 3.65 7.40
CA ALA A 82 -10.64 2.51 6.54
C ALA A 82 -9.57 2.23 5.46
N GLY A 83 -8.30 2.51 5.76
CA GLY A 83 -7.21 2.53 4.79
C GLY A 83 -6.97 3.91 4.17
N GLY A 84 -6.33 3.94 3.01
CA GLY A 84 -5.97 5.22 2.37
C GLY A 84 -5.10 5.12 1.12
N ILE A 85 -4.47 6.23 0.77
CA ILE A 85 -3.55 6.40 -0.35
C ILE A 85 -2.28 7.06 0.17
N ALA A 86 -1.13 6.45 -0.10
CA ALA A 86 0.18 6.98 0.27
C ALA A 86 1.07 7.15 -0.96
N TRP A 87 1.71 8.32 -1.08
CA TRP A 87 2.75 8.61 -2.06
C TRP A 87 4.09 8.76 -1.35
N PHE A 88 5.06 7.93 -1.74
CA PHE A 88 6.42 7.93 -1.23
C PHE A 88 7.34 8.59 -2.26
N THR A 89 8.04 9.64 -1.85
CA THR A 89 9.01 10.31 -2.74
C THR A 89 10.23 9.42 -3.00
N ASP A 90 10.66 8.70 -1.97
CA ASP A 90 11.67 7.65 -2.05
C ASP A 90 11.25 6.50 -1.11
N PRO A 91 10.93 5.31 -1.63
CA PRO A 91 10.48 4.18 -0.83
C PRO A 91 11.62 3.50 -0.07
N ASN A 92 12.88 3.84 -0.34
CA ASN A 92 14.04 3.27 0.33
C ASN A 92 14.59 4.20 1.44
N ALA A 93 14.10 5.44 1.53
CA ALA A 93 14.45 6.38 2.59
C ALA A 93 13.64 6.14 3.87
N THR A 94 14.14 6.66 5.01
CA THR A 94 13.37 6.68 6.26
C THR A 94 12.10 7.51 6.08
N LEU A 95 10.94 6.90 6.35
CA LEU A 95 9.64 7.52 6.13
C LEU A 95 9.32 8.61 7.16
N SER A 96 8.77 9.72 6.69
CA SER A 96 8.44 10.91 7.48
C SER A 96 7.40 11.77 6.75
N SER A 97 6.86 12.77 7.44
CA SER A 97 5.95 13.77 6.83
C SER A 97 6.60 14.61 5.71
N ASN A 98 7.93 14.60 5.60
CA ASN A 98 8.65 15.32 4.54
C ASN A 98 8.74 14.55 3.23
N ASN A 99 8.61 13.22 3.26
CA ASN A 99 8.77 12.36 2.08
C ASN A 99 7.59 11.42 1.82
N VAL A 100 6.54 11.49 2.66
CA VAL A 100 5.28 10.77 2.46
C VAL A 100 4.11 11.75 2.41
N THR A 101 3.38 11.75 1.30
CA THR A 101 2.05 12.38 1.22
C THR A 101 1.01 11.31 1.46
N PHE A 102 0.04 11.58 2.34
CA PHE A 102 -0.94 10.59 2.75
C PHE A 102 -2.36 11.16 2.77
N ILE A 103 -3.30 10.40 2.22
CA ILE A 103 -4.74 10.67 2.24
C ILE A 103 -5.40 9.45 2.86
N TYR A 104 -6.15 9.62 3.94
CA TYR A 104 -6.86 8.53 4.59
C TYR A 104 -8.35 8.53 4.22
N PHE A 105 -8.95 7.34 4.30
CA PHE A 105 -10.38 7.18 4.16
C PHE A 105 -11.04 7.22 5.54
N LEU A 106 -12.08 8.05 5.68
CA LEU A 106 -12.95 8.05 6.85
C LEU A 106 -14.04 7.00 6.68
N GLU A 107 -14.31 6.21 7.72
CA GLU A 107 -15.51 5.39 7.75
C GLU A 107 -16.75 6.30 7.72
N ALA A 108 -17.65 6.07 6.76
CA ALA A 108 -18.96 6.69 6.78
C ALA A 108 -19.76 6.06 7.93
N SER A 109 -20.26 6.89 8.83
CA SER A 109 -21.13 6.48 9.95
C SER A 109 -22.56 6.26 9.52
#